data_AF-A0A2S2NID6-F1
#
_entry.id   AF-A0A2S2NID6-F1
#
_cell.length_a   1.000
_cell.length_b   1.000
_cell.length_c   1.000
_cell.angle_alpha   90.00
_cell.angle_beta   90.00
_cell.angle_gamma   90.00
#
_symmetry.space_group_name_H-M   'P 1'
#
loop_
_entity.id
_entity.type
_entity.pdbx_description
1 polymer ?
#
loop_
_entity_poly.entity_id
_entity_poly.type
_entity_poly.pdbx_seq_one_letter_code
_entity_poly.pdbx_strand_id
1 'polypeptide(L)'
;MEKKVFNIFNFRKNNSENKANNVNNEFSEVSSTCGINSTSGTDVNTIEITLSQPPFAELPDCNHLNKITLDLGDLNSGPMRPILKAYPKTQFGLQKRAFSNAYYQNHDWLEYSLEKDAIFCYACRLFSNSSGHYEETFTTLGFKNWKKLSGSKDSKSKHSKLELHAISEHHLNAMSKWTAFKLTQKTGSIQNQLDSVHKQKVLENRSYINQLIEIALYLGKQGLSFRGHREDELSLNRGKS
;
A
#
# COMPACT_ATOMS: atom_id res chain seq x y z
N MET A 1 -54.35 -21.47 8.78
CA MET A 1 -52.97 -22.01 8.66
C MET A 1 -52.21 -21.12 7.69
N GLU A 2 -51.21 -20.45 8.21
CA GLU A 2 -50.64 -19.21 7.71
C GLU A 2 -49.80 -19.39 6.43
N LYS A 3 -50.06 -18.58 5.40
CA LYS A 3 -49.19 -18.44 4.23
C LYS A 3 -48.61 -17.04 4.18
N LYS A 4 -47.28 -17.02 4.09
CA LYS A 4 -46.34 -15.89 4.08
C LYS A 4 -46.77 -14.79 3.11
N VAL A 5 -46.90 -13.57 3.64
CA VAL A 5 -47.03 -12.33 2.88
C VAL A 5 -45.62 -11.78 2.60
N PHE A 6 -45.43 -11.25 1.39
CA PHE A 6 -44.18 -10.83 0.78
C PHE A 6 -43.32 -9.90 1.65
N ASN A 7 -42.09 -10.35 1.94
CA ASN A 7 -40.97 -9.53 2.39
C ASN A 7 -40.32 -8.85 1.17
N ILE A 8 -40.63 -7.57 0.92
CA ILE A 8 -39.97 -6.78 -0.14
C ILE A 8 -39.01 -5.71 0.44
N PHE A 9 -38.94 -5.56 1.76
CA PHE A 9 -37.89 -4.77 2.42
C PHE A 9 -37.30 -5.54 3.61
N ASN A 10 -36.50 -6.57 3.34
CA ASN A 10 -35.60 -7.15 4.34
C ASN A 10 -34.17 -6.73 4.05
N PHE A 11 -33.73 -5.64 4.70
CA PHE A 11 -32.31 -5.46 4.95
C PHE A 11 -31.88 -6.53 5.96
N ARG A 12 -31.22 -7.57 5.47
CA ARG A 12 -30.52 -8.53 6.33
C ARG A 12 -29.31 -7.82 6.93
N LYS A 13 -29.47 -7.28 8.13
CA LYS A 13 -28.36 -6.91 9.01
C LYS A 13 -27.78 -8.22 9.53
N ASN A 14 -26.66 -8.68 8.98
CA ASN A 14 -25.86 -9.71 9.62
C ASN A 14 -25.09 -9.04 10.77
N ASN A 15 -25.70 -9.01 11.96
CA ASN A 15 -24.95 -8.89 13.21
C ASN A 15 -24.52 -10.31 13.59
N SER A 16 -23.25 -10.64 13.35
CA SER A 16 -22.56 -11.61 14.17
C SER A 16 -22.12 -10.88 15.44
N GLU A 17 -22.65 -11.31 16.58
CA GLU A 17 -22.11 -11.01 17.89
C GLU A 17 -20.64 -11.46 17.93
N ASN A 18 -19.72 -10.51 18.08
CA ASN A 18 -18.45 -10.74 18.73
C ASN A 18 -18.25 -9.60 19.72
N LYS A 19 -18.55 -9.95 20.98
CA LYS A 19 -18.08 -9.39 22.24
C LYS A 19 -17.16 -8.16 22.11
N ALA A 20 -17.72 -6.98 22.38
CA ALA A 20 -16.94 -5.80 22.70
C ALA A 20 -16.31 -5.96 24.09
N ASN A 21 -14.98 -5.89 24.17
CA ASN A 21 -14.30 -5.35 25.33
C ASN A 21 -13.85 -3.93 24.98
N ASN A 22 -14.27 -3.03 25.87
CA ASN A 22 -14.13 -1.58 25.88
C ASN A 22 -12.68 -1.13 26.13
N VAL A 23 -12.14 -0.19 25.33
CA VAL A 23 -11.26 0.91 25.82
C VAL A 23 -11.47 2.14 24.91
N ASN A 24 -11.55 3.30 25.56
CA ASN A 24 -12.02 4.59 25.07
C ASN A 24 -11.16 5.24 23.97
N ASN A 25 -11.85 5.98 23.11
CA ASN A 25 -11.30 6.98 22.20
C ASN A 25 -11.55 8.37 22.81
N GLU A 26 -10.52 9.20 22.90
CA GLU A 26 -10.65 10.63 23.20
C GLU A 26 -10.02 11.37 22.01
N PHE A 27 -10.88 11.86 21.12
CA PHE A 27 -10.53 12.74 20.00
C PHE A 27 -11.29 14.04 20.22
N SER A 28 -10.56 15.13 20.45
CA SER A 28 -11.08 16.49 20.42
C SER A 28 -10.66 17.18 19.13
N GLU A 29 -11.67 17.71 18.45
CA GLU A 29 -11.65 18.57 17.28
C GLU A 29 -10.80 19.82 17.50
N VAL A 30 -10.36 20.49 16.42
CA VAL A 30 -10.85 21.83 16.05
C VAL A 30 -10.41 22.17 14.61
N SER A 31 -11.38 22.73 13.90
CA SER A 31 -11.42 23.16 12.51
C SER A 31 -10.77 24.54 12.24
N SER A 32 -10.39 24.73 10.97
CA SER A 32 -10.51 25.96 10.15
C SER A 32 -9.72 27.23 10.51
N THR A 33 -8.88 27.71 9.59
CA THR A 33 -9.22 28.72 8.54
C THR A 33 -7.96 29.33 7.92
N CYS A 34 -8.09 29.68 6.64
CA CYS A 34 -7.15 30.47 5.85
C CYS A 34 -7.44 31.97 6.00
N GLY A 35 -6.39 32.80 6.00
CA GLY A 35 -6.50 34.26 6.00
C GLY A 35 -5.23 34.92 5.47
N ILE A 36 -5.33 35.51 4.28
CA ILE A 36 -4.35 36.44 3.69
C ILE A 36 -4.59 37.81 4.34
N ASN A 37 -3.53 38.54 4.68
CA ASN A 37 -3.56 40.01 4.74
C ASN A 37 -2.18 40.56 4.34
N SER A 38 -2.19 41.38 3.29
CA SER A 38 -1.10 42.25 2.87
C SER A 38 -1.36 43.66 3.39
N THR A 39 -0.37 44.31 4.00
CA THR A 39 -0.29 45.78 4.07
C THR A 39 1.17 46.25 4.07
N SER A 40 1.38 47.34 3.33
CA SER A 40 2.61 48.05 2.99
C SER A 40 2.91 49.21 3.96
N GLY A 41 4.18 49.64 4.07
CA GLY A 41 4.53 51.03 4.43
C GLY A 41 5.78 51.25 5.29
N THR A 42 6.87 51.61 4.62
CA THR A 42 8.03 52.47 4.98
C THR A 42 8.26 52.96 6.42
N ASP A 43 9.50 52.86 6.91
CA ASP A 43 10.37 54.04 7.14
C ASP A 43 11.84 53.67 7.42
N VAL A 44 12.72 54.53 6.91
CA VAL A 44 14.18 54.43 6.81
C VAL A 44 14.83 54.88 8.12
N ASN A 45 15.83 54.15 8.60
CA ASN A 45 17.03 54.77 9.19
C ASN A 45 18.23 53.82 9.18
N THR A 46 19.22 54.24 8.39
CA THR A 46 20.52 53.62 8.15
C THR A 46 21.41 53.79 9.38
N ILE A 47 21.90 52.69 9.94
CA ILE A 47 23.07 52.68 10.82
C ILE A 47 24.04 51.64 10.25
N GLU A 48 25.09 52.12 9.58
CA GLU A 48 26.25 51.32 9.21
C GLU A 48 27.06 50.99 10.47
N ILE A 49 27.11 49.72 10.85
CA ILE A 49 28.13 49.18 11.75
C ILE A 49 28.81 48.04 11.01
N THR A 50 29.87 48.37 10.28
CA THR A 50 30.87 47.41 9.84
C THR A 50 31.74 47.01 11.03
N LEU A 51 31.58 45.78 11.50
CA LEU A 51 32.56 45.15 12.40
C LEU A 51 32.74 43.66 12.04
N SER A 52 33.77 43.43 11.20
CA SER A 52 34.57 42.20 11.04
C SER A 52 33.84 40.84 11.02
N GLN A 53 33.69 40.26 9.83
CA GLN A 53 33.43 38.83 9.67
C GLN A 53 34.60 37.99 10.23
N PRO A 54 34.37 37.02 11.14
CA PRO A 54 35.32 35.96 11.38
C PRO A 54 35.38 35.01 10.16
N PRO A 55 36.51 34.30 9.94
CA PRO A 55 36.70 33.47 8.75
C PRO A 55 35.56 32.48 8.58
N PHE A 56 34.96 32.49 7.40
CA PHE A 56 34.01 31.48 6.92
C PHE A 56 34.71 30.13 7.00
N ALA A 57 34.45 29.38 8.08
CA ALA A 57 34.68 27.95 8.06
C ALA A 57 33.78 27.42 6.96
N GLU A 58 34.39 26.96 5.87
CA GLU A 58 33.71 26.29 4.78
C GLU A 58 32.78 25.23 5.37
N LEU A 59 31.46 25.47 5.27
CA LEU A 59 30.51 24.39 5.44
C LEU A 59 30.87 23.33 4.40
N PRO A 60 30.94 22.04 4.77
CA PRO A 60 31.20 20.99 3.81
C PRO A 60 30.13 21.06 2.71
N ASP A 61 30.62 21.25 1.50
CA ASP A 61 29.87 21.32 0.26
C ASP A 61 28.82 20.19 0.21
N CYS A 62 27.54 20.58 0.14
CA CYS A 62 26.38 19.69 0.08
C CYS A 62 26.27 18.92 -1.25
N ASN A 63 27.36 18.75 -1.99
CA ASN A 63 27.38 18.10 -3.30
C ASN A 63 27.75 16.61 -3.26
N HIS A 64 27.76 15.97 -2.08
CA HIS A 64 27.94 14.51 -1.96
C HIS A 64 26.65 13.69 -2.18
N LEU A 65 25.68 14.21 -2.95
CA LEU A 65 24.47 13.45 -3.33
C LEU A 65 24.35 13.17 -4.84
N ASN A 66 25.29 13.64 -5.67
CA ASN A 66 25.24 13.46 -7.12
C ASN A 66 26.30 12.48 -7.67
N LYS A 67 26.45 11.35 -6.98
CA LYS A 67 26.95 10.11 -7.58
C LYS A 67 26.40 8.87 -6.88
N ILE A 68 25.08 8.82 -6.68
CA ILE A 68 24.41 7.53 -6.42
C ILE A 68 24.27 6.86 -7.78
N THR A 69 25.29 6.10 -8.15
CA THR A 69 25.12 4.95 -9.02
C THR A 69 24.08 4.03 -8.36
N LEU A 70 22.84 4.11 -8.82
CA LEU A 70 21.72 3.38 -8.23
C LEU A 70 21.80 1.89 -8.67
N ASP A 71 22.78 1.17 -8.14
CA ASP A 71 23.07 -0.25 -8.41
C ASP A 71 22.08 -1.20 -7.70
N LEU A 72 21.22 -0.66 -6.84
CA LEU A 72 20.12 -1.37 -6.19
C LEU A 72 18.76 -0.81 -6.65
N GLY A 73 17.69 -1.59 -6.47
CA GLY A 73 16.37 -1.16 -6.88
C GLY A 73 15.80 0.03 -6.09
N ASP A 74 14.88 0.78 -6.67
CA ASP A 74 13.99 1.68 -5.93
C ASP A 74 12.52 1.26 -6.09
N LEU A 75 11.61 2.04 -5.50
CA LEU A 75 10.17 1.77 -5.56
C LEU A 75 9.60 1.72 -6.99
N ASN A 76 10.27 2.36 -7.96
CA ASN A 76 9.83 2.45 -9.35
C ASN A 76 10.46 1.36 -10.22
N SER A 77 11.76 1.11 -10.07
CA SER A 77 12.51 0.13 -10.84
C SER A 77 12.23 -1.31 -10.40
N GLY A 78 11.86 -1.51 -9.13
CA GLY A 78 11.80 -2.84 -8.53
C GLY A 78 13.20 -3.42 -8.26
N PRO A 79 13.30 -4.70 -7.86
CA PRO A 79 14.57 -5.35 -7.49
C PRO A 79 15.56 -5.40 -8.66
N MET A 80 16.79 -4.94 -8.43
CA MET A 80 17.87 -4.95 -9.43
C MET A 80 18.52 -6.35 -9.55
N ARG A 81 18.45 -6.96 -10.74
CA ARG A 81 18.80 -8.37 -10.99
C ARG A 81 19.69 -8.55 -12.23
N PRO A 82 20.91 -8.00 -12.23
CA PRO A 82 21.78 -8.11 -13.39
C PRO A 82 22.16 -9.58 -13.63
N ILE A 83 22.01 -10.05 -14.87
CA ILE A 83 22.48 -11.37 -15.31
C ILE A 83 23.86 -11.20 -15.93
N LEU A 84 24.89 -11.60 -15.19
CA LEU A 84 26.27 -11.52 -15.66
C LEU A 84 26.71 -12.84 -16.31
N LYS A 85 27.58 -12.74 -17.32
CA LYS A 85 28.28 -13.92 -17.88
C LYS A 85 29.12 -14.63 -16.80
N ALA A 86 29.70 -13.86 -15.90
CA ALA A 86 30.41 -14.35 -14.72
C ALA A 86 30.29 -13.33 -13.59
N TYR A 87 29.92 -13.79 -12.40
CA TYR A 87 29.95 -12.98 -11.19
C TYR A 87 31.37 -12.95 -10.59
N PRO A 88 31.76 -11.86 -9.91
CA PRO A 88 33.01 -11.79 -9.16
C PRO A 88 33.18 -12.98 -8.21
N LYS A 89 34.39 -13.54 -8.20
CA LYS A 89 34.74 -14.68 -7.36
C LYS A 89 35.53 -14.21 -6.15
N THR A 90 35.07 -14.58 -4.96
CA THR A 90 35.77 -14.34 -3.70
C THR A 90 36.35 -15.65 -3.14
N GLN A 91 37.51 -15.54 -2.48
CA GLN A 91 38.22 -16.68 -1.91
C GLN A 91 37.58 -17.10 -0.58
N PHE A 92 37.21 -18.39 -0.46
CA PHE A 92 36.74 -19.00 0.78
C PHE A 92 37.57 -20.24 1.11
N GLY A 93 38.58 -20.08 1.97
CA GLY A 93 39.56 -21.13 2.25
C GLY A 93 40.34 -21.46 0.97
N LEU A 94 40.24 -22.70 0.51
CA LEU A 94 40.92 -23.16 -0.72
C LEU A 94 40.10 -22.94 -2.00
N GLN A 95 38.80 -22.64 -1.89
CA GLN A 95 37.89 -22.55 -3.03
C GLN A 95 37.52 -21.12 -3.35
N LYS A 96 37.40 -20.80 -4.64
CA LYS A 96 36.79 -19.55 -5.12
C LYS A 96 35.30 -19.78 -5.36
N ARG A 97 34.45 -18.95 -4.76
CA ARG A 97 33.00 -19.02 -4.89
C ARG A 97 32.47 -17.68 -5.38
N ALA A 98 31.29 -17.68 -6.00
CA ALA A 98 30.62 -16.49 -6.51
C ALA A 98 29.11 -16.65 -6.35
N PHE A 99 28.38 -15.54 -6.50
CA PHE A 99 26.94 -15.56 -6.67
C PHE A 99 26.53 -16.28 -7.97
N SER A 100 25.31 -16.81 -8.01
CA SER A 100 24.70 -17.44 -9.18
C SER A 100 23.31 -16.87 -9.42
N ASN A 101 23.01 -16.45 -10.65
CA ASN A 101 21.69 -15.90 -11.00
C ASN A 101 20.52 -16.90 -10.80
N ALA A 102 20.81 -18.20 -10.68
CA ALA A 102 19.79 -19.22 -10.42
C ALA A 102 18.97 -18.94 -9.15
N TYR A 103 19.55 -18.24 -8.17
CA TYR A 103 18.84 -17.84 -6.95
C TYR A 103 17.66 -16.88 -7.22
N TYR A 104 17.68 -16.12 -8.32
CA TYR A 104 16.56 -15.23 -8.65
C TYR A 104 15.26 -15.97 -8.97
N GLN A 105 15.34 -17.22 -9.43
CA GLN A 105 14.17 -18.03 -9.76
C GLN A 105 13.35 -18.39 -8.51
N ASN A 106 14.04 -18.66 -7.40
CA ASN A 106 13.40 -19.10 -6.16
C ASN A 106 13.13 -17.96 -5.18
N HIS A 107 13.75 -16.79 -5.40
CA HIS A 107 13.69 -15.65 -4.48
C HIS A 107 13.43 -14.37 -5.28
N ASP A 108 12.15 -14.01 -5.46
CA ASP A 108 11.69 -12.84 -6.24
C ASP A 108 12.01 -11.48 -5.59
N TRP A 109 12.38 -11.49 -4.32
CA TRP A 109 12.84 -10.33 -3.54
C TRP A 109 14.35 -10.12 -3.58
N LEU A 110 15.10 -11.06 -4.13
CA LEU A 110 16.57 -11.00 -4.15
C LEU A 110 17.05 -9.98 -5.19
N GLU A 111 17.98 -9.13 -4.79
CA GLU A 111 18.69 -8.18 -5.66
C GLU A 111 20.20 -8.31 -5.44
N TYR A 112 21.00 -7.93 -6.43
CA TYR A 112 22.46 -8.01 -6.37
C TYR A 112 23.08 -6.68 -6.75
N SER A 113 24.01 -6.22 -5.92
CA SER A 113 24.82 -5.03 -6.17
C SER A 113 26.13 -5.44 -6.86
N LEU A 114 26.36 -4.93 -8.06
CA LEU A 114 27.65 -5.01 -8.77
C LEU A 114 28.77 -4.32 -7.99
N GLU A 115 28.46 -3.18 -7.37
CA GLU A 115 29.45 -2.36 -6.67
C GLU A 115 29.97 -3.04 -5.40
N LYS A 116 29.07 -3.64 -4.62
CA LYS A 116 29.42 -4.27 -3.35
C LYS A 116 29.75 -5.75 -3.48
N ASP A 117 29.55 -6.37 -4.65
CA ASP A 117 29.58 -7.82 -4.85
C ASP A 117 28.80 -8.53 -3.72
N ALA A 118 27.54 -8.13 -3.55
CA ALA A 118 26.72 -8.57 -2.43
C ALA A 118 25.24 -8.66 -2.82
N ILE A 119 24.53 -9.61 -2.23
CA ILE A 119 23.08 -9.72 -2.37
C ILE A 119 22.35 -8.95 -1.27
N PHE A 120 21.20 -8.41 -1.62
CA PHE A 120 20.29 -7.71 -0.74
C PHE A 120 18.88 -8.26 -0.90
N CYS A 121 18.03 -8.01 0.09
CA CYS A 121 16.61 -8.25 0.01
C CYS A 121 15.90 -6.92 -0.25
N TYR A 122 15.39 -6.76 -1.47
CA TYR A 122 14.68 -5.57 -1.91
C TYR A 122 13.49 -5.25 -0.99
N ALA A 123 12.69 -6.26 -0.65
CA ALA A 123 11.52 -6.08 0.20
C ALA A 123 11.93 -5.59 1.60
N CYS A 124 12.92 -6.22 2.22
CA CYS A 124 13.43 -5.81 3.53
C CYS A 124 14.06 -4.42 3.51
N ARG A 125 14.79 -4.05 2.45
CA ARG A 125 15.46 -2.75 2.37
C ARG A 125 14.47 -1.59 2.26
N LEU A 126 13.35 -1.77 1.56
CA LEU A 126 12.39 -0.68 1.29
C LEU A 126 11.15 -0.70 2.20
N PHE A 127 10.76 -1.87 2.72
CA PHE A 127 9.48 -2.04 3.44
C PHE A 127 9.65 -2.52 4.89
N SER A 128 10.88 -2.58 5.41
CA SER A 128 11.12 -2.88 6.83
C SER A 128 10.57 -1.77 7.75
N ASN A 129 10.27 -2.14 9.00
CA ASN A 129 9.96 -1.16 10.05
C ASN A 129 11.26 -0.68 10.68
N SER A 130 11.37 0.63 10.91
CA SER A 130 12.49 1.24 11.63
C SER A 130 12.51 0.91 13.13
N SER A 131 11.43 0.33 13.65
CA SER A 131 11.24 0.01 15.07
C SER A 131 11.27 -1.51 15.29
N GLY A 132 12.39 -2.05 15.78
CA GLY A 132 12.53 -3.46 16.19
C GLY A 132 13.90 -4.09 15.88
N HIS A 133 14.02 -5.40 16.06
CA HIS A 133 15.19 -6.18 15.60
C HIS A 133 15.20 -6.21 14.06
N TYR A 134 16.11 -5.44 13.46
CA TYR A 134 16.29 -5.38 12.00
C TYR A 134 17.52 -6.19 11.58
N GLU A 135 17.42 -6.95 10.48
CA GLU A 135 18.57 -7.67 9.93
C GLU A 135 19.32 -6.78 8.94
N GLU A 136 20.47 -6.24 9.37
CA GLU A 136 21.36 -5.40 8.54
C GLU A 136 22.00 -6.17 7.37
N THR A 137 22.15 -7.48 7.54
CA THR A 137 22.92 -8.33 6.62
C THR A 137 22.36 -8.29 5.19
N PHE A 138 21.04 -8.28 5.02
CA PHE A 138 20.40 -8.24 3.70
C PHE A 138 19.85 -6.85 3.33
N THR A 139 20.12 -5.81 4.12
CA THR A 139 19.53 -4.48 3.93
C THR A 139 20.60 -3.40 3.69
N THR A 140 21.48 -3.15 4.65
CA THR A 140 22.48 -2.07 4.59
C THR A 140 23.86 -2.59 4.20
N LEU A 141 24.28 -3.69 4.82
CA LEU A 141 25.62 -4.26 4.64
C LEU A 141 25.74 -5.07 3.35
N GLY A 142 24.73 -5.87 3.04
CA GLY A 142 24.75 -6.82 1.94
C GLY A 142 25.41 -8.13 2.34
N PHE A 143 24.86 -9.23 1.83
CA PHE A 143 25.37 -10.57 2.09
C PHE A 143 26.31 -11.01 0.97
N LYS A 144 27.53 -11.39 1.32
CA LYS A 144 28.53 -11.88 0.36
C LYS A 144 29.19 -13.21 0.72
N ASN A 145 28.68 -13.90 1.74
CA ASN A 145 29.24 -15.20 2.16
C ASN A 145 28.67 -16.35 1.31
N TRP A 146 29.22 -16.53 0.11
CA TRP A 146 28.77 -17.52 -0.86
C TRP A 146 28.85 -18.97 -0.34
N LYS A 147 29.73 -19.25 0.63
CA LYS A 147 29.81 -20.58 1.27
C LYS A 147 28.54 -20.92 2.05
N LYS A 148 27.99 -19.94 2.78
CA LYS A 148 26.74 -20.08 3.55
C LYS A 148 25.49 -19.92 2.69
N LEU A 149 25.63 -19.38 1.48
CA LEU A 149 24.54 -19.28 0.51
C LEU A 149 24.20 -20.64 -0.10
N SER A 150 25.21 -21.39 -0.54
CA SER A 150 25.01 -22.57 -1.40
C SER A 150 25.10 -23.93 -0.73
N GLY A 151 25.72 -24.05 0.46
CA GLY A 151 26.01 -25.37 0.99
C GLY A 151 26.11 -25.51 2.50
N SER A 152 26.39 -24.44 3.25
CA SER A 152 26.38 -24.54 4.71
C SER A 152 24.96 -24.36 5.23
N LYS A 153 24.31 -25.49 5.45
CA LYS A 153 23.05 -25.54 6.19
C LYS A 153 23.34 -25.35 7.67
N ASP A 154 22.52 -24.57 8.37
CA ASP A 154 22.69 -24.40 9.80
C ASP A 154 22.57 -25.76 10.50
N SER A 155 23.48 -26.06 11.43
CA SER A 155 23.54 -27.38 12.09
C SER A 155 22.25 -27.73 12.82
N LYS A 156 21.47 -26.72 13.21
CA LYS A 156 20.18 -26.86 13.89
C LYS A 156 18.99 -26.97 12.94
N SER A 157 18.97 -26.19 11.85
CA SER A 157 17.78 -26.00 11.01
C SER A 157 17.86 -26.70 9.65
N LYS A 158 19.02 -27.22 9.25
CA LYS A 158 19.29 -27.76 7.90
C LYS A 158 18.93 -26.78 6.76
N HIS A 159 18.81 -25.48 7.06
CA HIS A 159 18.47 -24.44 6.09
C HIS A 159 19.68 -23.60 5.72
N SER A 160 19.72 -23.13 4.47
CA SER A 160 20.71 -22.14 4.04
C SER A 160 20.45 -20.79 4.71
N LYS A 161 21.44 -19.88 4.71
CA LYS A 161 21.25 -18.54 5.28
C LYS A 161 20.15 -17.76 4.54
N LEU A 162 19.96 -18.03 3.25
CA LEU A 162 18.91 -17.41 2.43
C LEU A 162 17.52 -17.93 2.78
N GLU A 163 17.40 -19.24 2.99
CA GLU A 163 16.15 -19.88 3.44
C GLU A 163 15.75 -19.39 4.84
N LEU A 164 16.72 -19.26 5.76
CA LEU A 164 16.47 -18.71 7.09
C LEU A 164 15.98 -17.27 7.04
N HIS A 165 16.54 -16.45 6.15
CA HIS A 165 16.05 -15.10 5.93
C HIS A 165 14.60 -15.13 5.40
N ALA A 166 14.32 -15.97 4.40
CA ALA A 166 13.00 -16.06 3.76
C ALA A 166 11.87 -16.44 4.73
N ILE A 167 12.16 -17.21 5.78
CA ILE A 167 11.16 -17.60 6.79
C ILE A 167 11.13 -16.66 8.01
N SER A 168 12.03 -15.68 8.07
CA SER A 168 12.10 -14.75 9.20
C SER A 168 10.86 -13.86 9.24
N GLU A 169 10.36 -13.57 10.44
CA GLU A 169 9.19 -12.70 10.63
C GLU A 169 9.39 -11.32 9.97
N HIS A 170 10.59 -10.75 10.12
CA HIS A 170 10.96 -9.49 9.49
C HIS A 170 10.79 -9.53 7.97
N HIS A 171 11.28 -10.60 7.33
CA HIS A 171 11.13 -10.79 5.89
C HIS A 171 9.67 -10.95 5.48
N LEU A 172 8.90 -11.80 6.19
CA LEU A 172 7.50 -12.04 5.88
C LEU A 172 6.66 -10.76 6.00
N ASN A 173 6.92 -9.92 7.00
CA ASN A 173 6.29 -8.63 7.17
C ASN A 173 6.64 -7.66 6.05
N ALA A 174 7.92 -7.57 5.67
CA ALA A 174 8.37 -6.74 4.56
C ALA A 174 7.78 -7.20 3.21
N MET A 175 7.72 -8.51 2.98
CA MET A 175 7.08 -9.11 1.81
C MET A 175 5.59 -8.78 1.74
N SER A 176 4.87 -8.87 2.87
CA SER A 176 3.44 -8.55 2.94
C SER A 176 3.16 -7.09 2.58
N LYS A 177 4.02 -6.16 3.01
CA LYS A 177 3.91 -4.75 2.62
C LYS A 177 4.26 -4.53 1.15
N TRP A 178 5.29 -5.22 0.65
CA TRP A 178 5.65 -5.12 -0.75
C TRP A 178 4.56 -5.69 -1.67
N THR A 179 3.91 -6.80 -1.30
CA THR A 179 2.76 -7.33 -2.05
C THR A 179 1.57 -6.39 -2.01
N ALA A 180 1.28 -5.78 -0.85
CA ALA A 180 0.26 -4.73 -0.74
C ALA A 180 0.57 -3.53 -1.66
N PHE A 181 1.81 -3.06 -1.68
CA PHE A 181 2.24 -1.98 -2.58
C PHE A 181 2.08 -2.35 -4.07
N LYS A 182 2.49 -3.56 -4.47
CA LYS A 182 2.29 -4.07 -5.84
C LYS A 182 0.81 -4.13 -6.21
N LEU A 183 -0.06 -4.46 -5.25
CA LEU A 183 -1.51 -4.48 -5.45
C LEU A 183 -2.04 -3.06 -5.65
N THR A 184 -1.67 -2.11 -4.78
CA THR A 184 -2.11 -0.70 -4.90
C THR A 184 -1.67 -0.04 -6.19
N GLN A 185 -0.50 -0.41 -6.73
CA GLN A 185 -0.03 0.06 -8.03
C GLN A 185 -0.94 -0.41 -9.19
N LYS A 186 -1.57 -1.58 -9.06
CA LYS A 186 -2.46 -2.15 -10.09
C LYS A 186 -3.91 -1.73 -9.92
N THR A 187 -4.43 -1.73 -8.70
CA THR A 187 -5.85 -1.52 -8.39
C THR A 187 -6.15 -0.12 -7.88
N GLY A 188 -5.14 0.73 -7.70
CA GLY A 188 -5.26 2.02 -7.02
C GLY A 188 -5.31 1.86 -5.50
N SER A 189 -5.27 3.00 -4.79
CA SER A 189 -5.42 3.06 -3.34
C SER A 189 -6.78 2.52 -2.89
N ILE A 190 -6.93 2.20 -1.60
CA ILE A 190 -8.22 1.83 -1.02
C ILE A 190 -9.25 2.94 -1.26
N GLN A 191 -8.84 4.20 -1.16
CA GLN A 191 -9.70 5.35 -1.45
C GLN A 191 -10.23 5.31 -2.89
N ASN A 192 -9.35 5.09 -3.87
CA ASN A 192 -9.75 5.00 -5.28
C ASN A 192 -10.74 3.85 -5.51
N GLN A 193 -10.54 2.73 -4.83
CA GLN A 193 -11.44 1.58 -4.93
C GLN A 193 -12.81 1.90 -4.32
N LEU A 194 -12.86 2.53 -3.15
CA LEU A 194 -14.10 2.96 -2.51
C LEU A 194 -14.86 3.98 -3.37
N ASP A 195 -14.16 4.95 -3.93
CA ASP A 195 -14.75 5.97 -4.80
C ASP A 195 -15.33 5.35 -6.08
N SER A 196 -14.62 4.37 -6.67
CA SER A 196 -15.11 3.62 -7.82
C SER A 196 -16.38 2.83 -7.51
N VAL A 197 -16.41 2.13 -6.37
CA VAL A 197 -17.60 1.37 -5.93
C VAL A 197 -18.77 2.31 -5.65
N HIS A 198 -18.53 3.43 -4.98
CA HIS A 198 -19.55 4.44 -4.72
C HIS A 198 -20.13 5.00 -6.02
N LYS A 199 -19.26 5.37 -6.97
CA LYS A 199 -19.67 5.87 -8.29
C LYS A 199 -20.52 4.85 -9.03
N GLN A 200 -20.13 3.57 -9.02
CA GLN A 200 -20.91 2.50 -9.63
C GLN A 200 -22.30 2.39 -9.00
N LYS A 201 -22.38 2.47 -7.67
CA LYS A 201 -23.67 2.40 -6.97
C LYS A 201 -24.60 3.57 -7.32
N VAL A 202 -24.04 4.77 -7.43
CA VAL A 202 -24.79 5.96 -7.86
C VAL A 202 -25.35 5.77 -9.27
N LEU A 203 -24.56 5.22 -10.20
CA LEU A 203 -25.01 4.95 -11.58
C LEU A 203 -26.14 3.91 -11.63
N GLU A 204 -26.01 2.81 -10.88
CA GLU A 204 -27.07 1.80 -10.77
C GLU A 204 -28.37 2.41 -10.23
N ASN A 205 -28.29 3.19 -9.16
CA ASN A 205 -29.46 3.85 -8.58
C ASN A 205 -30.13 4.79 -9.57
N ARG A 206 -29.36 5.57 -10.34
CA ARG A 206 -29.89 6.43 -11.40
C ARG A 206 -30.59 5.62 -12.50
N SER A 207 -30.03 4.48 -12.89
CA SER A 207 -30.67 3.57 -13.85
C SER A 207 -32.01 3.04 -13.34
N TYR A 208 -32.08 2.62 -12.06
CA TYR A 208 -33.33 2.15 -11.47
C TYR A 208 -34.40 3.25 -11.44
N ILE A 209 -34.03 4.47 -11.02
CA ILE A 209 -34.97 5.60 -10.98
C ILE A 209 -35.46 5.95 -12.39
N ASN A 210 -34.56 5.97 -13.39
CA ASN A 210 -34.96 6.21 -14.77
C ASN A 210 -35.97 5.17 -15.27
N GLN A 211 -35.74 3.88 -15.01
CA GLN A 211 -36.70 2.82 -15.38
C GLN A 211 -38.05 2.99 -14.68
N LEU A 212 -38.06 3.37 -13.39
CA LEU A 212 -39.31 3.64 -12.68
C LEU A 212 -40.07 4.84 -13.27
N ILE A 213 -39.35 5.89 -13.67
CA ILE A 213 -39.93 7.04 -14.35
C ILE A 213 -40.52 6.64 -15.70
N GLU A 214 -39.81 5.83 -16.49
CA GLU A 214 -40.30 5.33 -17.79
C GLU A 214 -41.58 4.51 -17.63
N ILE A 215 -41.61 3.59 -16.66
CA ILE A 215 -42.81 2.81 -16.32
C ILE A 215 -43.95 3.76 -15.91
N ALA A 216 -43.68 4.75 -15.06
CA ALA A 216 -44.69 5.70 -14.62
C ALA A 216 -45.28 6.51 -15.77
N LEU A 217 -44.43 7.01 -16.67
CA LEU A 217 -44.85 7.75 -17.86
C LEU A 217 -45.64 6.87 -18.82
N TYR A 218 -45.24 5.61 -19.00
CA TYR A 218 -45.96 4.67 -19.84
C TYR A 218 -47.37 4.41 -19.29
N LEU A 219 -47.49 4.07 -18.00
CA LEU A 219 -48.79 3.82 -17.37
C LEU A 219 -49.69 5.06 -17.43
N GLY A 220 -49.14 6.24 -17.15
CA GLY A 220 -49.86 7.50 -17.24
C GLY A 220 -50.38 7.81 -18.65
N LYS A 221 -49.56 7.57 -19.68
CA LYS A 221 -49.98 7.75 -21.09
C LYS A 221 -51.05 6.76 -21.53
N GLN A 222 -51.04 5.55 -21.01
CA GLN A 222 -52.00 4.50 -21.37
C GLN A 222 -53.26 4.52 -20.47
N GLY A 223 -53.33 5.39 -19.46
CA GLY A 223 -54.42 5.39 -18.48
C GLY A 223 -54.46 4.13 -17.62
N LEU A 224 -53.34 3.42 -17.48
CA LEU A 224 -53.23 2.19 -16.69
C LEU A 224 -52.97 2.52 -15.22
N SER A 225 -53.48 1.69 -14.32
CA SER A 225 -53.23 1.85 -12.88
C SER A 225 -51.80 1.47 -12.51
N PHE A 226 -51.17 2.26 -11.63
CA PHE A 226 -49.84 1.97 -11.06
C PHE A 226 -49.79 0.71 -10.20
N ARG A 227 -50.96 0.28 -9.72
CA ARG A 227 -51.14 -0.90 -8.89
C ARG A 227 -52.08 -1.84 -9.64
N GLY A 228 -51.81 -3.14 -9.54
CA GLY A 228 -52.75 -4.16 -9.99
C GLY A 228 -54.04 -4.10 -9.17
N HIS A 229 -55.16 -4.35 -9.83
CA HIS A 229 -56.45 -4.53 -9.18
C HIS A 229 -56.46 -5.90 -8.50
N ARG A 230 -56.62 -5.93 -7.17
CA ARG A 230 -56.72 -7.15 -6.37
C ARG A 230 -58.11 -7.20 -5.74
N GLU A 231 -58.99 -7.99 -6.35
CA GLU A 231 -60.40 -8.19 -5.94
C GLU A 231 -60.59 -9.47 -5.09
N ASP A 232 -59.51 -10.17 -4.73
CA ASP A 232 -59.58 -11.41 -3.98
C ASP A 232 -60.29 -11.23 -2.62
N GLU A 233 -61.04 -12.24 -2.17
CA GLU A 233 -61.82 -12.21 -0.91
C GLU A 233 -61.00 -11.90 0.35
N LEU A 234 -59.67 -11.98 0.25
CA LEU A 234 -58.74 -11.68 1.33
C LEU A 234 -58.09 -10.29 1.21
N SER A 235 -58.50 -9.46 0.26
CA SER A 235 -57.96 -8.10 0.08
C SER A 235 -58.55 -7.12 1.09
N LEU A 236 -57.68 -6.44 1.85
CA LEU A 236 -58.06 -5.48 2.89
C LEU A 236 -58.64 -4.16 2.34
N ASN A 237 -58.32 -3.82 1.09
CA ASN A 237 -58.68 -2.56 0.46
C ASN A 237 -59.49 -2.83 -0.82
N ARG A 238 -60.72 -3.32 -0.68
CA ARG A 238 -61.68 -3.41 -1.78
C ARG A 238 -62.17 -2.01 -2.12
N GLY A 239 -62.01 -1.59 -3.37
CA GLY A 239 -62.59 -0.34 -3.86
C GLY A 239 -64.11 -0.44 -3.78
N LYS A 240 -64.77 0.47 -3.08
CA LYS A 240 -66.24 0.58 -3.15
C LYS A 240 -66.58 1.33 -4.43
N SER A 241 -67.15 0.63 -5.41
CA SER A 241 -67.90 1.28 -6.51
C SER A 241 -69.24 1.77 -5.99
#